data_AF-A0A2G9HA71-F1
#
_entry.id   AF-A0A2G9HA71-F1
#
_cell.length_a   1.000
_cell.length_b   1.000
_cell.length_c   1.000
_cell.angle_alpha   90.00
_cell.angle_beta   90.00
_cell.angle_gamma   90.00
#
_symmetry.space_group_name_H-M   'P 1'
#
loop_
_entity.id
_entity.type
_entity.pdbx_description
1 polymer ?
#
loop_
_entity_poly.entity_id
_entity_poly.type
_entity_poly.pdbx_seq_one_letter_code
_entity_poly.pdbx_strand_id
1 'polypeptide(L)'
;MARSTDDPMTRPLPPHTSLSSHALYFLNSNLSSREDLDGAPTLLSELQMQSDALDRTLSELNEELQSHLTRHASHSNRVGSLFANVHAQLDDLRRSSTQPPSDGGSRRGMGEELQALAKEVARVETVRNYAETVLKLDTLVGDIEDAVSSTMNRTLRRNPSTKDLQEMRAVALRSLKLAEDLLSSVIKKHPQWVRLVSAVDHRIDRALAILRPQAIADHRALLASLGWPPPLSTLVSTNPDMKGPSDAQNPLFTMQGELKHQYCESFLALCGLQELQRRRKSRQLEGHYKDVALHQPLWVIEELVNPISIASQRHFSKWIEKPEYIFALVYKITRDYVDSMDDLLQPLVDEAMLSGYSCREEWISAMVSSLSTYLAKEIFPKYVSQLEVESDTGIHMQARISWLHLVDLMIGFDKRVQSLAAHSGMLLSLQEDDNMQRMSSLTVFCDRPDWLELWAEIELSDSLNKLNSQLEDGRNWINKDQKVSLLSGQEEDKSPLISSVVLRCLSTIIDRCRSLPSISLRSRFVKLTAAPIIHKF
;
A
#
# COMPACT_ATOMS: atom_id res chain seq x y z
N MET A 1 9.84 18.96 -67.62
CA MET A 1 11.19 19.55 -67.67
C MET A 1 11.90 19.22 -66.38
N ALA A 2 13.11 18.66 -66.50
CA ALA A 2 14.14 18.42 -65.49
C ALA A 2 13.75 17.67 -64.20
N ARG A 3 14.05 16.36 -64.18
CA ARG A 3 14.34 15.59 -62.96
C ARG A 3 15.61 16.14 -62.31
N SER A 4 15.56 16.55 -61.05
CA SER A 4 16.75 16.67 -60.20
C SER A 4 16.98 15.31 -59.56
N THR A 5 18.06 14.66 -59.99
CA THR A 5 18.71 13.56 -59.29
C THR A 5 19.50 14.15 -58.13
N ASP A 6 19.01 14.00 -56.90
CA ASP A 6 19.81 14.24 -55.69
C ASP A 6 19.94 12.92 -54.91
N ASP A 7 21.20 12.56 -54.66
CA ASP A 7 21.68 11.48 -53.80
C ASP A 7 21.01 11.50 -52.41
N PRO A 8 20.93 10.35 -51.71
CA PRO A 8 20.43 10.31 -50.34
C PRO A 8 21.46 10.94 -49.41
N MET A 9 21.38 12.26 -49.25
CA MET A 9 22.06 13.00 -48.19
C MET A 9 21.69 12.38 -46.84
N THR A 10 22.68 11.74 -46.22
CA THR A 10 22.65 11.24 -44.85
C THR A 10 22.27 12.39 -43.90
N ARG A 11 21.01 12.42 -43.49
CA ARG A 11 20.55 13.32 -42.43
C ARG A 11 21.37 13.03 -41.17
N PRO A 12 21.95 14.04 -40.51
CA PRO A 12 22.63 13.83 -39.23
C PRO A 12 21.62 13.28 -38.22
N LEU A 13 22.01 12.23 -37.50
CA LEU A 13 21.20 11.66 -36.42
C LEU A 13 20.89 12.77 -35.39
N PRO A 14 19.65 12.88 -34.92
CA PRO A 14 19.30 13.87 -33.91
C PRO A 14 20.16 13.66 -32.65
N PRO A 15 20.62 14.74 -31.99
CA PRO A 15 21.42 14.63 -30.78
C PRO A 15 20.63 13.89 -29.69
N HIS A 16 21.29 13.01 -28.92
CA HIS A 16 20.67 12.17 -27.89
C HIS A 16 19.84 12.95 -26.85
N THR A 17 20.12 14.24 -26.68
CA THR A 17 19.41 15.16 -25.78
C THR A 17 18.05 15.62 -26.32
N SER A 18 17.75 15.38 -27.60
CA SER A 18 16.48 15.74 -28.25
C SER A 18 15.47 14.58 -28.31
N LEU A 19 15.91 13.36 -27.97
CA LEU A 19 15.07 12.17 -27.96
C LEU A 19 14.51 11.96 -26.55
N SER A 20 13.22 11.69 -26.45
CA SER A 20 12.62 11.37 -25.15
C SER A 20 13.19 10.06 -24.60
N SER A 21 13.24 9.93 -23.29
CA SER A 21 13.73 8.73 -22.59
C SER A 21 13.00 7.46 -23.06
N HIS A 22 11.72 7.58 -23.40
CA HIS A 22 10.90 6.50 -23.92
C HIS A 22 11.26 6.11 -25.35
N ALA A 23 11.56 7.09 -26.21
CA ALA A 23 12.02 6.84 -27.57
C ALA A 23 13.41 6.16 -27.58
N LEU A 24 14.30 6.56 -26.66
CA LEU A 24 15.61 5.92 -26.50
C LEU A 24 15.51 4.49 -25.98
N TYR A 25 14.63 4.24 -24.99
CA TYR A 25 14.37 2.89 -24.51
C TYR A 25 13.81 1.99 -25.61
N PHE A 26 12.82 2.49 -26.36
CA PHE A 26 12.19 1.76 -27.47
C PHE A 26 13.17 1.46 -28.62
N LEU A 27 14.06 2.40 -28.96
CA LEU A 27 15.09 2.16 -29.97
C LEU A 27 16.13 1.15 -29.47
N ASN A 28 16.58 1.27 -28.22
CA ASN A 28 17.56 0.34 -27.63
C ASN A 28 16.99 -1.08 -27.43
N SER A 29 15.68 -1.22 -27.20
CA SER A 29 15.04 -2.53 -27.05
C SER A 29 14.85 -3.26 -28.37
N ASN A 30 14.74 -2.53 -29.50
CA ASN A 30 14.44 -3.10 -30.81
C ASN A 30 15.64 -3.12 -31.78
N LEU A 31 16.68 -2.31 -31.55
CA LEU A 31 17.86 -2.19 -32.41
C LEU A 31 19.15 -2.37 -31.59
N SER A 32 19.26 -3.52 -30.93
CA SER A 32 20.37 -3.81 -30.00
C SER A 32 21.59 -4.43 -30.67
N SER A 33 21.40 -5.13 -31.79
CA SER A 33 22.45 -5.85 -32.53
C SER A 33 22.52 -5.40 -33.99
N ARG A 34 23.63 -5.75 -34.67
CA ARG A 34 23.84 -5.40 -36.09
C ARG A 34 22.89 -6.14 -37.03
N GLU A 35 22.35 -7.28 -36.61
CA GLU A 35 21.38 -8.09 -37.34
C GLU A 35 19.97 -7.49 -37.26
N ASP A 36 19.65 -6.78 -36.16
CA ASP A 36 18.37 -6.08 -35.98
C ASP A 36 18.22 -4.86 -36.91
N LEU A 37 19.33 -4.30 -37.40
CA LEU A 37 19.34 -3.19 -38.37
C LEU A 37 18.73 -3.58 -39.72
N ASP A 38 18.79 -4.86 -40.10
CA ASP A 38 18.16 -5.35 -41.33
C ASP A 38 16.62 -5.38 -41.20
N GLY A 39 16.09 -5.41 -39.96
CA GLY A 39 14.66 -5.31 -39.63
C GLY A 39 14.13 -3.88 -39.44
N ALA A 40 15.03 -2.88 -39.41
CA ALA A 40 14.68 -1.46 -39.27
C ALA A 40 13.67 -0.92 -40.31
N PRO A 41 13.73 -1.28 -41.62
CA PRO A 41 12.71 -0.81 -42.57
C PRO A 41 11.32 -1.38 -42.29
N THR A 42 11.23 -2.60 -41.75
CA THR A 42 9.96 -3.22 -41.37
C THR A 42 9.35 -2.52 -40.16
N LEU A 43 10.16 -2.24 -39.12
CA LEU A 43 9.75 -1.45 -37.96
C LEU A 43 9.29 -0.03 -38.35
N LEU A 44 9.98 0.60 -39.29
CA LEU A 44 9.59 1.92 -39.79
C LEU A 44 8.24 1.87 -40.52
N SER A 45 7.99 0.81 -41.30
CA SER A 45 6.70 0.62 -41.97
C SER A 45 5.56 0.34 -40.98
N GLU A 46 5.83 -0.36 -39.88
CA GLU A 46 4.85 -0.64 -38.82
C GLU A 46 4.53 0.63 -38.02
N LEU A 47 5.55 1.42 -37.65
CA LEU A 47 5.35 2.70 -36.98
C LEU A 47 4.61 3.72 -37.87
N GLN A 48 4.89 3.73 -39.18
CA GLN A 48 4.13 4.54 -40.13
C GLN A 48 2.68 4.09 -40.21
N MET A 49 2.43 2.78 -40.27
CA MET A 49 1.06 2.25 -40.26
C MET A 49 0.31 2.61 -38.97
N GLN A 50 0.97 2.52 -37.82
CA GLN A 50 0.40 2.90 -36.53
C GLN A 50 0.15 4.41 -36.45
N SER A 51 1.06 5.24 -36.95
CA SER A 51 0.87 6.70 -37.04
C SER A 51 -0.32 7.04 -37.93
N ASP A 52 -0.40 6.44 -39.12
CA ASP A 52 -1.50 6.66 -40.06
C ASP A 52 -2.85 6.19 -39.49
N ALA A 53 -2.85 5.09 -38.72
CA ALA A 53 -4.04 4.62 -38.02
C ALA A 53 -4.45 5.59 -36.91
N LEU A 54 -3.49 6.11 -36.13
CA LEU A 54 -3.75 7.10 -35.10
C LEU A 54 -4.31 8.40 -35.70
N ASP A 55 -3.74 8.88 -36.79
CA ASP A 55 -4.20 10.08 -37.50
C ASP A 55 -5.61 9.92 -38.07
N ARG A 56 -5.96 8.72 -38.55
CA ARG A 56 -7.34 8.39 -38.94
C ARG A 56 -8.29 8.45 -37.75
N THR A 57 -7.95 7.81 -36.62
CA THR A 57 -8.80 7.84 -35.42
C THR A 57 -8.96 9.25 -34.85
N LEU A 58 -7.92 10.07 -34.90
CA LEU A 58 -7.99 11.48 -34.47
C LEU A 58 -8.89 12.29 -35.40
N SER A 59 -8.83 12.03 -36.71
CA SER A 59 -9.70 12.69 -37.69
C SER A 59 -11.16 12.29 -37.48
N GLU A 60 -11.45 11.01 -37.28
CA GLU A 60 -12.80 10.49 -36.98
C GLU A 60 -13.35 11.09 -35.67
N LEU A 61 -12.54 11.12 -34.61
CA LEU A 61 -12.94 11.70 -33.33
C LEU A 61 -13.21 13.21 -33.45
N ASN A 62 -12.42 13.92 -34.25
CA ASN A 62 -12.62 15.34 -34.50
C ASN A 62 -13.90 15.61 -35.32
N GLU A 63 -14.21 14.78 -36.31
CA GLU A 63 -15.50 14.84 -37.04
C GLU A 63 -16.68 14.53 -36.13
N GLU A 64 -16.56 13.52 -35.26
CA GLU A 64 -17.59 13.17 -34.28
C GLU A 64 -17.82 14.34 -33.31
N LEU A 65 -16.76 14.95 -32.78
CA LEU A 65 -16.83 16.10 -31.89
C LEU A 65 -17.45 17.32 -32.58
N GLN A 66 -17.10 17.60 -33.83
CA GLN A 66 -17.76 18.63 -34.63
C GLN A 66 -19.26 18.34 -34.84
N SER A 67 -19.63 17.07 -35.06
CA SER A 67 -21.03 16.65 -35.16
C SER A 67 -21.79 16.87 -33.84
N HIS A 68 -21.15 16.61 -32.69
CA HIS A 68 -21.73 16.86 -31.38
C HIS A 68 -21.88 18.34 -31.09
N LEU A 69 -20.89 19.16 -31.43
CA LEU A 69 -20.95 20.61 -31.26
C LEU A 69 -22.03 21.24 -32.12
N THR A 70 -22.18 20.82 -33.38
CA THR A 70 -23.25 21.31 -34.26
C THR A 70 -24.63 20.87 -33.79
N ARG A 71 -24.80 19.63 -33.31
CA ARG A 71 -26.04 19.18 -32.64
C ARG A 71 -26.33 20.01 -31.39
N HIS A 72 -25.33 20.24 -30.54
CA HIS A 72 -25.49 21.04 -29.33
C HIS A 72 -25.86 22.49 -29.65
N ALA A 73 -25.21 23.11 -30.64
CA ALA A 73 -25.55 24.44 -31.12
C ALA A 73 -26.97 24.50 -31.69
N SER A 74 -27.40 23.49 -32.46
CA SER A 74 -28.77 23.40 -32.97
C SER A 74 -29.81 23.24 -31.84
N HIS A 75 -29.47 22.46 -30.81
CA HIS A 75 -30.31 22.30 -29.63
C HIS A 75 -30.39 23.60 -28.83
N SER A 76 -29.26 24.28 -28.62
CA SER A 76 -29.19 25.58 -27.96
C SER A 76 -30.00 26.63 -28.71
N ASN A 77 -29.89 26.69 -30.04
CA ASN A 77 -30.70 27.59 -30.87
C ASN A 77 -32.19 27.27 -30.80
N ARG A 78 -32.56 25.99 -30.75
CA ARG A 78 -33.95 25.55 -30.55
C ARG A 78 -34.48 25.92 -29.16
N VAL A 79 -33.65 25.82 -28.13
CA VAL A 79 -33.99 26.27 -26.79
C VAL A 79 -34.12 27.80 -26.76
N GLY A 80 -33.21 28.52 -27.41
CA GLY A 80 -33.26 29.98 -27.57
C GLY A 80 -34.51 30.44 -28.31
N SER A 81 -34.94 29.75 -29.37
CA SER A 81 -36.18 30.07 -30.08
C SER A 81 -37.42 29.77 -29.25
N LEU A 82 -37.41 28.69 -28.45
CA LEU A 82 -38.48 28.42 -27.48
C LEU A 82 -38.55 29.53 -26.42
N PHE A 83 -37.41 29.99 -25.88
CA PHE A 83 -37.37 31.12 -24.95
C PHE A 83 -37.85 32.43 -25.57
N ALA A 84 -37.48 32.70 -26.82
CA ALA A 84 -37.96 33.87 -27.56
C ALA A 84 -39.48 33.80 -27.78
N ASN A 85 -40.01 32.60 -28.06
CA ASN A 85 -41.45 32.38 -28.24
C ASN A 85 -42.21 32.54 -26.92
N VAL A 86 -41.66 32.02 -25.81
CA VAL A 86 -42.18 32.25 -24.46
C VAL A 86 -42.15 33.74 -24.12
N HIS A 87 -41.07 34.46 -24.45
CA HIS A 87 -40.99 35.91 -24.27
C HIS A 87 -42.06 36.64 -25.08
N ALA A 88 -42.26 36.27 -26.34
CA ALA A 88 -43.30 36.86 -27.18
C ALA A 88 -44.70 36.61 -26.62
N GLN A 89 -44.99 35.39 -26.13
CA GLN A 89 -46.24 35.07 -25.44
C GLN A 89 -46.40 35.84 -24.13
N LEU A 90 -45.31 36.05 -23.39
CA LEU A 90 -45.30 36.85 -22.16
C LEU A 90 -45.54 38.33 -22.46
N ASP A 91 -44.98 38.84 -23.56
CA ASP A 91 -45.20 40.21 -24.03
C ASP A 91 -46.63 40.40 -24.58
N ASP A 92 -47.21 39.40 -25.24
CA ASP A 92 -48.62 39.42 -25.65
C ASP A 92 -49.56 39.34 -24.44
N LEU A 93 -49.24 38.54 -23.42
CA LEU A 93 -49.93 38.57 -22.12
C LEU A 93 -49.75 39.93 -21.42
N ARG A 94 -48.57 40.55 -21.55
CA ARG A 94 -48.28 41.87 -21.00
C ARG A 94 -49.12 42.95 -21.68
N ARG A 95 -49.28 42.87 -23.00
CA ARG A 95 -50.12 43.76 -23.84
C ARG A 95 -51.62 43.51 -23.64
N SER A 96 -52.02 42.26 -23.46
CA SER A 96 -53.40 41.89 -23.11
C SER A 96 -53.79 42.42 -21.72
N SER A 97 -52.82 42.52 -20.81
CA SER A 97 -53.00 43.10 -19.49
C SER A 97 -52.82 44.63 -19.43
N THR A 98 -52.54 45.31 -20.55
CA THR A 98 -52.65 46.78 -20.66
C THR A 98 -54.04 47.18 -21.13
N GLN A 99 -55.07 46.84 -20.35
CA GLN A 99 -56.27 47.67 -20.25
C GLN A 99 -56.04 48.71 -19.12
N PRO A 100 -56.63 49.92 -19.20
CA PRO A 100 -56.29 51.01 -18.29
C PRO A 100 -56.78 50.74 -16.84
N PRO A 101 -56.14 51.39 -15.85
CA PRO A 101 -56.03 50.89 -14.50
C PRO A 101 -57.24 51.25 -13.63
N SER A 102 -57.74 50.28 -12.87
CA SER A 102 -58.33 50.56 -11.56
C SER A 102 -57.62 49.68 -10.54
N ASP A 103 -57.02 50.33 -9.57
CA ASP A 103 -56.22 49.82 -8.45
C ASP A 103 -54.88 49.14 -8.75
N GLY A 104 -53.84 49.98 -8.65
CA GLY A 104 -52.46 49.58 -8.50
C GLY A 104 -52.23 48.88 -7.16
N GLY A 105 -51.90 47.60 -7.23
CA GLY A 105 -51.40 46.85 -6.08
C GLY A 105 -50.88 45.45 -6.44
N SER A 106 -51.50 44.79 -7.42
CA SER A 106 -51.36 43.32 -7.51
C SER A 106 -50.21 42.80 -8.38
N ARG A 107 -49.63 43.60 -9.29
CA ARG A 107 -48.81 43.04 -10.39
C ARG A 107 -47.32 42.91 -10.09
N ARG A 108 -46.80 43.67 -9.11
CA ARG A 108 -45.43 43.47 -8.57
C ARG A 108 -45.40 42.28 -7.61
N GLY A 109 -46.50 42.07 -6.89
CA GLY A 109 -46.72 40.91 -6.01
C GLY A 109 -46.72 39.58 -6.77
N MET A 110 -47.36 39.49 -7.94
CA MET A 110 -47.47 38.18 -8.63
C MET A 110 -46.14 37.59 -9.12
N GLY A 111 -45.17 38.41 -9.53
CA GLY A 111 -43.83 37.94 -9.90
C GLY A 111 -42.98 37.55 -8.68
N GLU A 112 -43.11 38.31 -7.59
CA GLU A 112 -42.50 37.99 -6.29
C GLU A 112 -43.12 36.72 -5.67
N GLU A 113 -44.44 36.54 -5.83
CA GLU A 113 -45.20 35.35 -5.43
C GLU A 113 -44.83 34.14 -6.28
N LEU A 114 -44.62 34.29 -7.60
CA LEU A 114 -44.18 33.18 -8.45
C LEU A 114 -42.73 32.76 -8.14
N GLN A 115 -41.86 33.74 -7.84
CA GLN A 115 -40.50 33.46 -7.39
C GLN A 115 -40.47 32.87 -5.97
N ALA A 116 -41.35 33.32 -5.07
CA ALA A 116 -41.53 32.73 -3.76
C ALA A 116 -42.07 31.30 -3.87
N LEU A 117 -43.05 31.06 -4.76
CA LEU A 117 -43.59 29.74 -5.04
C LEU A 117 -42.53 28.83 -5.66
N ALA A 118 -41.72 29.31 -6.60
CA ALA A 118 -40.61 28.54 -7.17
C ALA A 118 -39.54 28.19 -6.13
N LYS A 119 -39.19 29.12 -5.23
CA LYS A 119 -38.30 28.86 -4.09
C LYS A 119 -38.91 27.82 -3.16
N GLU A 120 -40.22 27.87 -2.93
CA GLU A 120 -40.89 26.97 -2.01
C GLU A 120 -41.13 25.59 -2.61
N VAL A 121 -41.39 25.50 -3.91
CA VAL A 121 -41.38 24.24 -4.66
C VAL A 121 -39.99 23.63 -4.66
N ALA A 122 -38.93 24.42 -4.88
CA ALA A 122 -37.55 23.93 -4.77
C ALA A 122 -37.24 23.46 -3.35
N ARG A 123 -37.71 24.17 -2.31
CA ARG A 123 -37.56 23.73 -0.91
C ARG A 123 -38.29 22.42 -0.65
N VAL A 124 -39.54 22.29 -1.11
CA VAL A 124 -40.32 21.06 -0.98
C VAL A 124 -39.65 19.91 -1.72
N GLU A 125 -39.08 20.15 -2.90
CA GLU A 125 -38.35 19.14 -3.66
C GLU A 125 -37.07 18.71 -2.93
N THR A 126 -36.32 19.63 -2.31
CA THR A 126 -35.16 19.27 -1.48
C THR A 126 -35.55 18.43 -0.25
N VAL A 127 -36.68 18.76 0.41
CA VAL A 127 -37.19 18.00 1.55
C VAL A 127 -37.69 16.62 1.12
N ARG A 128 -38.36 16.53 -0.03
CA ARG A 128 -38.79 15.26 -0.63
C ARG A 128 -37.57 14.37 -0.93
N ASN A 129 -36.55 14.92 -1.59
CA ASN A 129 -35.32 14.20 -1.90
C ASN A 129 -34.60 13.75 -0.62
N TYR A 130 -34.60 14.59 0.42
CA TYR A 130 -34.09 14.21 1.73
C TYR A 130 -34.88 13.04 2.33
N ALA A 131 -36.21 13.13 2.39
CA ALA A 131 -37.05 12.05 2.94
C ALA A 131 -36.89 10.74 2.16
N GLU A 132 -36.83 10.79 0.83
CA GLU A 132 -36.65 9.61 -0.02
C GLU A 132 -35.27 8.96 0.18
N THR A 133 -34.20 9.76 0.29
CA THR A 133 -32.86 9.24 0.55
C THR A 133 -32.72 8.68 1.96
N VAL A 134 -33.31 9.34 2.96
CA VAL A 134 -33.39 8.83 4.34
C VAL A 134 -34.11 7.48 4.37
N LEU A 135 -35.24 7.35 3.70
CA LEU A 135 -36.00 6.10 3.68
C LEU A 135 -35.22 4.97 3.02
N LYS A 136 -34.52 5.23 1.91
CA LYS A 136 -33.63 4.25 1.26
C LYS A 136 -32.48 3.82 2.18
N LEU A 137 -31.85 4.76 2.87
CA LEU A 137 -30.78 4.46 3.82
C LEU A 137 -31.30 3.70 5.04
N ASP A 138 -32.48 4.04 5.54
CA ASP A 138 -33.10 3.35 6.67
C ASP A 138 -33.46 1.91 6.34
N THR A 139 -34.00 1.65 5.13
CA THR A 139 -34.25 0.27 4.67
C THR A 139 -32.96 -0.54 4.58
N LEU A 140 -31.89 0.03 4.02
CA LEU A 140 -30.61 -0.66 3.86
C LEU A 140 -29.94 -0.95 5.21
N VAL A 141 -29.99 0.02 6.15
CA VAL A 141 -29.46 -0.19 7.50
C VAL A 141 -30.31 -1.18 8.27
N GLY A 142 -31.63 -1.17 8.10
CA GLY A 142 -32.53 -2.18 8.62
C GLY A 142 -32.16 -3.59 8.17
N ASP A 143 -31.95 -3.79 6.86
CA ASP A 143 -31.51 -5.08 6.31
C ASP A 143 -30.17 -5.56 6.91
N ILE A 144 -29.25 -4.62 7.17
CA ILE A 144 -27.95 -4.92 7.79
C ILE A 144 -28.15 -5.34 9.26
N GLU A 145 -28.93 -4.58 10.02
CA GLU A 145 -29.20 -4.85 11.43
C GLU A 145 -29.96 -6.17 11.62
N ASP A 146 -30.89 -6.50 10.72
CA ASP A 146 -31.63 -7.76 10.70
C ASP A 146 -30.72 -8.95 10.34
N ALA A 147 -29.84 -8.78 9.35
CA ALA A 147 -28.85 -9.81 8.99
C ALA A 147 -27.84 -10.08 10.14
N VAL A 148 -27.42 -9.03 10.86
CA VAL A 148 -26.52 -9.16 12.02
C VAL A 148 -27.26 -9.80 13.20
N SER A 149 -28.49 -9.37 13.49
CA SER A 149 -29.29 -9.88 14.61
C SER A 149 -29.69 -11.34 14.40
N SER A 150 -30.05 -11.72 13.18
CA SER A 150 -30.36 -13.10 12.83
C SER A 150 -29.14 -14.01 12.94
N THR A 151 -27.95 -13.52 12.56
CA THR A 151 -26.67 -14.23 12.74
C THR A 151 -26.37 -14.46 14.22
N MET A 152 -26.53 -13.44 15.07
CA MET A 152 -26.24 -13.52 16.51
C MET A 152 -27.25 -14.39 17.28
N ASN A 153 -28.54 -14.27 16.96
CA ASN A 153 -29.58 -15.09 17.60
C ASN A 153 -29.50 -16.57 17.21
N ARG A 154 -28.94 -16.88 16.02
CA ARG A 154 -28.77 -18.26 15.54
C ARG A 154 -27.47 -18.91 16.01
N THR A 155 -26.40 -18.18 16.27
CA THR A 155 -25.21 -18.77 16.95
C THR A 155 -25.48 -19.16 18.40
N LEU A 156 -26.39 -18.45 19.07
CA LEU A 156 -26.88 -18.82 20.40
C LEU A 156 -27.81 -20.05 20.39
N ARG A 157 -28.44 -20.37 19.25
CA ARG A 157 -29.37 -21.49 19.09
C ARG A 157 -28.67 -22.64 18.37
N ARG A 158 -28.22 -23.62 19.16
CA ARG A 158 -27.42 -24.80 18.75
C ARG A 158 -27.92 -25.41 17.43
N ASN A 159 -27.06 -25.35 16.40
CA ASN A 159 -27.13 -25.91 15.04
C ASN A 159 -27.67 -24.98 13.92
N PRO A 160 -26.82 -24.09 13.38
CA PRO A 160 -27.08 -23.45 12.09
C PRO A 160 -26.67 -24.35 10.91
N SER A 161 -27.45 -24.26 9.82
CA SER A 161 -26.99 -24.57 8.46
C SER A 161 -25.88 -23.58 8.10
N THR A 162 -24.72 -24.06 7.65
CA THR A 162 -23.60 -23.21 7.19
C THR A 162 -23.99 -22.34 5.99
N LYS A 163 -24.89 -22.84 5.14
CA LYS A 163 -25.40 -22.15 3.95
C LYS A 163 -26.21 -20.90 4.33
N ASP A 164 -27.08 -21.00 5.33
CA ASP A 164 -27.95 -19.90 5.76
C ASP A 164 -27.13 -18.74 6.37
N LEU A 165 -26.04 -19.06 7.07
CA LEU A 165 -25.15 -18.05 7.67
C LEU A 165 -24.32 -17.32 6.61
N GLN A 166 -23.84 -18.03 5.59
CA GLN A 166 -23.13 -17.42 4.47
C GLN A 166 -24.06 -16.52 3.65
N GLU A 167 -25.29 -16.96 3.41
CA GLU A 167 -26.29 -16.17 2.67
C GLU A 167 -26.66 -14.88 3.40
N MET A 168 -26.90 -14.93 4.72
CA MET A 168 -27.15 -13.71 5.51
C MET A 168 -25.97 -12.75 5.51
N ARG A 169 -24.73 -13.26 5.53
CA ARG A 169 -23.53 -12.42 5.40
C ARG A 169 -23.41 -11.78 4.03
N ALA A 170 -23.72 -12.51 2.97
CA ALA A 170 -23.73 -11.96 1.61
C ALA A 170 -24.79 -10.85 1.47
N VAL A 171 -25.96 -11.02 2.10
CA VAL A 171 -27.00 -9.96 2.18
C VAL A 171 -26.48 -8.74 2.93
N ALA A 172 -25.93 -8.92 4.13
CA ALA A 172 -25.36 -7.82 4.92
C ALA A 172 -24.28 -7.05 4.14
N LEU A 173 -23.37 -7.78 3.48
CA LEU A 173 -22.31 -7.19 2.65
C LEU A 173 -22.86 -6.41 1.45
N ARG A 174 -23.87 -6.94 0.77
CA ARG A 174 -24.51 -6.27 -0.37
C ARG A 174 -25.19 -4.97 0.08
N SER A 175 -25.96 -5.04 1.17
CA SER A 175 -26.64 -3.86 1.73
C SER A 175 -25.64 -2.82 2.24
N LEU A 176 -24.53 -3.24 2.86
CA LEU A 176 -23.44 -2.34 3.26
C LEU A 176 -22.81 -1.62 2.06
N LYS A 177 -22.52 -2.35 0.96
CA LYS A 177 -21.96 -1.75 -0.26
C LYS A 177 -22.92 -0.71 -0.85
N LEU A 178 -24.21 -1.06 -0.99
CA LEU A 178 -25.23 -0.14 -1.51
C LEU A 178 -25.40 1.10 -0.61
N ALA A 179 -25.36 0.93 0.71
CA ALA A 179 -25.43 2.04 1.65
C ALA A 179 -24.22 2.98 1.50
N GLU A 180 -23.01 2.44 1.35
CA GLU A 180 -21.79 3.24 1.15
C GLU A 180 -21.78 3.98 -0.20
N ASP A 181 -22.25 3.35 -1.28
CA ASP A 181 -22.39 3.99 -2.59
C ASP A 181 -23.39 5.16 -2.55
N LEU A 182 -24.53 4.96 -1.87
CA LEU A 182 -25.51 6.01 -1.65
C LEU A 182 -24.96 7.15 -0.79
N LEU A 183 -24.29 6.85 0.33
CA LEU A 183 -23.66 7.88 1.18
C LEU A 183 -22.62 8.69 0.42
N SER A 184 -21.78 8.02 -0.38
CA SER A 184 -20.79 8.67 -1.24
C SER A 184 -21.47 9.61 -2.25
N SER A 185 -22.62 9.22 -2.81
CA SER A 185 -23.39 10.07 -3.70
C SER A 185 -24.05 11.26 -2.97
N VAL A 186 -24.51 11.06 -1.73
CA VAL A 186 -25.15 12.07 -0.89
C VAL A 186 -24.16 13.16 -0.49
N ILE A 187 -22.95 12.80 -0.10
CA ILE A 187 -21.91 13.78 0.26
C ILE A 187 -21.57 14.68 -0.94
N LYS A 188 -21.46 14.10 -2.14
CA LYS A 188 -21.17 14.85 -3.38
C LYS A 188 -22.32 15.77 -3.80
N LYS A 189 -23.57 15.30 -3.71
CA LYS A 189 -24.75 16.06 -4.16
C LYS A 189 -25.25 17.07 -3.13
N HIS A 190 -25.14 16.74 -1.85
CA HIS A 190 -25.75 17.48 -0.74
C HIS A 190 -24.80 17.54 0.49
N PRO A 191 -23.75 18.38 0.44
CA PRO A 191 -22.76 18.48 1.52
C PRO A 191 -23.36 18.98 2.85
N GLN A 192 -24.54 19.59 2.84
CA GLN A 192 -25.23 20.07 4.04
C GLN A 192 -25.84 18.93 4.88
N TRP A 193 -25.97 17.71 4.33
CA TRP A 193 -26.61 16.57 5.00
C TRP A 193 -25.66 15.78 5.92
N VAL A 194 -24.66 16.44 6.52
CA VAL A 194 -23.64 15.81 7.38
C VAL A 194 -24.24 15.03 8.54
N ARG A 195 -25.32 15.55 9.16
CA ARG A 195 -25.98 14.87 10.28
C ARG A 195 -26.59 13.53 9.88
N LEU A 196 -27.18 13.45 8.68
CA LEU A 196 -27.73 12.19 8.15
C LEU A 196 -26.60 11.18 7.94
N VAL A 197 -25.51 11.61 7.28
CA VAL A 197 -24.34 10.77 7.05
C VAL A 197 -23.77 10.25 8.38
N SER A 198 -23.62 11.11 9.38
CA SER A 198 -23.12 10.71 10.71
C SER A 198 -24.02 9.73 11.45
N ALA A 199 -25.35 9.87 11.33
CA ALA A 199 -26.30 8.98 11.99
C ALA A 199 -26.30 7.58 11.36
N VAL A 200 -26.25 7.52 10.03
CA VAL A 200 -26.13 6.25 9.29
C VAL A 200 -24.79 5.60 9.58
N ASP A 201 -23.70 6.37 9.58
CA ASP A 201 -22.37 5.88 9.93
C ASP A 201 -22.37 5.24 11.32
N HIS A 202 -22.95 5.88 12.33
CA HIS A 202 -22.99 5.32 13.68
C HIS A 202 -23.71 3.96 13.77
N ARG A 203 -24.82 3.80 13.03
CA ARG A 203 -25.54 2.51 12.96
C ARG A 203 -24.72 1.44 12.25
N ILE A 204 -24.07 1.80 11.14
CA ILE A 204 -23.17 0.89 10.42
C ILE A 204 -21.98 0.48 11.29
N ASP A 205 -21.39 1.39 12.07
CA ASP A 205 -20.30 1.06 13.01
C ASP A 205 -20.73 0.04 14.05
N ARG A 206 -21.93 0.20 14.62
CA ARG A 206 -22.50 -0.75 15.56
C ARG A 206 -22.70 -2.13 14.91
N ALA A 207 -23.18 -2.18 13.68
CA ALA A 207 -23.33 -3.44 12.94
C ALA A 207 -21.98 -4.10 12.63
N LEU A 208 -20.99 -3.33 12.16
CA LEU A 208 -19.64 -3.82 11.86
C LEU A 208 -18.90 -4.31 13.11
N ALA A 209 -19.13 -3.69 14.27
CA ALA A 209 -18.56 -4.12 15.54
C ALA A 209 -18.98 -5.55 15.94
N ILE A 210 -20.11 -6.04 15.42
CA ILE A 210 -20.60 -7.41 15.63
C ILE A 210 -20.20 -8.30 14.45
N LEU A 211 -20.40 -7.82 13.22
CA LEU A 211 -20.18 -8.60 12.00
C LEU A 211 -18.71 -8.98 11.82
N ARG A 212 -17.77 -8.06 12.08
CA ARG A 212 -16.34 -8.29 11.86
C ARG A 212 -15.78 -9.39 12.77
N PRO A 213 -15.91 -9.32 14.11
CA PRO A 213 -15.38 -10.37 14.98
C PRO A 213 -15.94 -11.74 14.63
N GLN A 214 -17.21 -11.83 14.21
CA GLN A 214 -17.75 -13.13 13.88
C GLN A 214 -17.34 -13.65 12.49
N ALA A 215 -17.26 -12.79 11.48
CA ALA A 215 -16.71 -13.21 10.19
C ALA A 215 -15.30 -13.80 10.36
N ILE A 216 -14.48 -13.18 11.22
CA ILE A 216 -13.15 -13.69 11.58
C ILE A 216 -13.23 -15.03 12.33
N ALA A 217 -14.09 -15.13 13.36
CA ALA A 217 -14.23 -16.36 14.15
C ALA A 217 -14.65 -17.56 13.29
N ASP A 218 -15.61 -17.37 12.38
CA ASP A 218 -16.07 -18.42 11.49
C ASP A 218 -15.00 -18.80 10.45
N HIS A 219 -14.27 -17.81 9.92
CA HIS A 219 -13.14 -18.09 9.03
C HIS A 219 -12.05 -18.89 9.73
N ARG A 220 -11.71 -18.55 10.98
CA ARG A 220 -10.79 -19.34 11.83
C ARG A 220 -11.29 -20.77 12.07
N ALA A 221 -12.59 -20.95 12.31
CA ALA A 221 -13.18 -22.27 12.48
C ALA A 221 -13.07 -23.12 11.21
N LEU A 222 -13.28 -22.50 10.04
CA LEU A 222 -13.07 -23.16 8.74
C LEU A 222 -11.59 -23.52 8.53
N LEU A 223 -10.66 -22.60 8.79
CA LEU A 223 -9.22 -22.88 8.74
C LEU A 223 -8.81 -24.04 9.65
N ALA A 224 -9.33 -24.08 10.88
CA ALA A 224 -9.08 -25.18 11.81
C ALA A 224 -9.63 -26.52 11.28
N SER A 225 -10.80 -26.52 10.64
CA SER A 225 -11.37 -27.72 10.00
C SER A 225 -10.54 -28.23 8.82
N LEU A 226 -9.80 -27.35 8.16
CA LEU A 226 -8.87 -27.66 7.06
C LEU A 226 -7.51 -28.15 7.57
N GLY A 227 -7.30 -28.22 8.89
CA GLY A 227 -6.02 -28.60 9.48
C GLY A 227 -4.98 -27.48 9.46
N TRP A 228 -5.40 -26.22 9.33
CA TRP A 228 -4.53 -25.06 9.47
C TRP A 228 -4.40 -24.65 10.96
N PRO A 229 -3.20 -24.32 11.47
CA PRO A 229 -1.91 -24.28 10.78
C PRO A 229 -1.27 -25.69 10.66
N PRO A 230 -0.48 -25.95 9.60
CA PRO A 230 0.26 -27.20 9.47
C PRO A 230 1.28 -27.38 10.62
N PRO A 231 1.54 -28.62 11.08
CA PRO A 231 2.48 -28.86 12.16
C PRO A 231 3.89 -28.44 11.76
N LEU A 232 4.55 -27.62 12.59
CA LEU A 232 5.90 -27.09 12.30
C LEU A 232 6.99 -28.19 12.18
N SER A 233 6.70 -29.42 12.60
CA SER A 233 7.62 -30.57 12.55
C SER A 233 7.82 -31.14 11.15
N THR A 234 6.83 -31.06 10.24
CA THR A 234 6.96 -31.52 8.85
C THR A 234 7.89 -30.62 8.02
N LEU A 235 8.08 -29.37 8.46
CA LEU A 235 8.98 -28.43 7.82
C LEU A 235 10.44 -28.74 8.13
N VAL A 236 10.77 -29.39 9.25
CA VAL A 236 12.18 -29.57 9.69
C VAL A 236 12.90 -30.71 8.94
N SER A 237 12.19 -31.66 8.33
CA SER A 237 12.79 -32.92 7.84
C SER A 237 13.02 -33.05 6.33
N THR A 238 13.04 -31.97 5.56
CA THR A 238 13.35 -32.05 4.12
C THR A 238 14.87 -31.98 3.89
N ASN A 239 15.51 -33.15 3.80
CA ASN A 239 16.82 -33.30 3.16
C ASN A 239 16.70 -32.89 1.67
N PRO A 240 17.66 -32.13 1.12
CA PRO A 240 17.55 -31.55 -0.22
C PRO A 240 17.68 -32.56 -1.38
N ASP A 241 17.99 -33.84 -1.11
CA ASP A 241 18.38 -34.82 -2.14
C ASP A 241 17.31 -35.83 -2.55
N MET A 242 16.04 -35.65 -2.18
CA MET A 242 14.95 -36.48 -2.75
C MET A 242 13.82 -35.63 -3.34
N LYS A 243 13.93 -35.38 -4.65
CA LYS A 243 12.78 -35.06 -5.51
C LYS A 243 11.82 -36.25 -5.55
N GLY A 244 10.90 -36.31 -4.61
CA GLY A 244 9.74 -37.20 -4.56
C GLY A 244 8.57 -36.48 -3.86
N PRO A 245 7.31 -36.82 -4.15
CA PRO A 245 6.12 -35.97 -3.93
C PRO A 245 5.62 -35.96 -2.47
N SER A 246 6.53 -35.83 -1.52
CA SER A 246 6.26 -35.67 -0.09
C SER A 246 6.83 -34.36 0.43
N ASP A 247 6.69 -33.29 -0.36
CA ASP A 247 6.74 -31.93 0.17
C ASP A 247 5.60 -31.75 1.17
N ALA A 248 5.83 -31.00 2.24
CA ALA A 248 4.81 -30.64 3.22
C ALA A 248 3.70 -29.84 2.53
N GLN A 249 2.74 -30.53 1.90
CA GLN A 249 1.71 -29.92 1.08
C GLN A 249 0.94 -28.91 1.92
N ASN A 250 0.90 -27.67 1.44
CA ASN A 250 0.06 -26.64 2.02
C ASN A 250 -1.37 -27.20 2.07
N PRO A 251 -1.99 -27.35 3.26
CA PRO A 251 -3.32 -27.96 3.37
C PRO A 251 -4.37 -27.17 2.59
N LEU A 252 -4.11 -25.89 2.30
CA LEU A 252 -4.95 -25.07 1.45
C LEU A 252 -4.97 -25.53 -0.03
N PHE A 253 -3.94 -26.21 -0.52
CA PHE A 253 -3.91 -26.79 -1.88
C PHE A 253 -4.64 -28.12 -1.97
N THR A 254 -4.77 -28.83 -0.86
CA THR A 254 -5.49 -30.11 -0.81
C THR A 254 -7.00 -29.96 -0.75
N MET A 255 -7.51 -28.71 -0.70
CA MET A 255 -8.94 -28.42 -0.67
C MET A 255 -9.65 -28.88 -1.95
N GLN A 256 -10.67 -29.73 -1.81
CA GLN A 256 -11.52 -30.17 -2.92
C GLN A 256 -13.01 -30.00 -2.60
N GLY A 257 -13.81 -29.74 -3.63
CA GLY A 257 -15.28 -29.73 -3.54
C GLY A 257 -15.86 -28.56 -2.72
N GLU A 258 -16.85 -28.88 -1.88
CA GLU A 258 -17.67 -27.90 -1.12
C GLU A 258 -16.85 -27.09 -0.10
N LEU A 259 -15.79 -27.67 0.48
CA LEU A 259 -14.91 -26.99 1.44
C LEU A 259 -14.10 -25.86 0.76
N LYS A 260 -13.63 -26.07 -0.47
CA LYS A 260 -12.94 -25.04 -1.25
C LYS A 260 -13.87 -23.86 -1.51
N HIS A 261 -15.12 -24.15 -1.88
CA HIS A 261 -16.12 -23.11 -2.13
C HIS A 261 -16.43 -22.31 -0.86
N GLN A 262 -16.68 -22.98 0.27
CA GLN A 262 -16.91 -22.31 1.56
C GLN A 262 -15.71 -21.46 2.00
N TYR A 263 -14.48 -21.94 1.78
CA TYR A 263 -13.28 -21.15 2.05
C TYR A 263 -13.21 -19.90 1.16
N CYS A 264 -13.40 -20.05 -0.16
CA CYS A 264 -13.35 -18.91 -1.10
C CYS A 264 -14.43 -17.88 -0.76
N GLU A 265 -15.66 -18.30 -0.46
CA GLU A 265 -16.72 -17.37 -0.06
C GLU A 265 -16.39 -16.65 1.26
N SER A 266 -15.86 -17.38 2.24
CA SER A 266 -15.41 -16.79 3.51
C SER A 266 -14.26 -15.78 3.30
N PHE A 267 -13.31 -16.13 2.43
CA PHE A 267 -12.19 -15.26 2.02
C PHE A 267 -12.70 -13.98 1.36
N LEU A 268 -13.56 -14.10 0.34
CA LEU A 268 -14.14 -12.96 -0.39
C LEU A 268 -15.01 -12.09 0.51
N ALA A 269 -15.73 -12.69 1.46
CA ALA A 269 -16.53 -11.95 2.43
C ALA A 269 -15.65 -11.08 3.35
N LEU A 270 -14.54 -11.62 3.86
CA LEU A 270 -13.59 -10.85 4.68
C LEU A 270 -12.90 -9.75 3.88
N CYS A 271 -12.44 -10.05 2.67
CA CYS A 271 -11.87 -9.06 1.75
C CYS A 271 -12.87 -7.95 1.43
N GLY A 272 -14.14 -8.31 1.16
CA GLY A 272 -15.21 -7.35 0.92
C GLY A 272 -15.53 -6.46 2.13
N LEU A 273 -15.50 -7.01 3.35
CA LEU A 273 -15.65 -6.22 4.59
C LEU A 273 -14.49 -5.25 4.79
N GLN A 274 -13.25 -5.69 4.51
CA GLN A 274 -12.06 -4.86 4.63
C GLN A 274 -12.07 -3.70 3.62
N GLU A 275 -12.41 -3.98 2.35
CA GLU A 275 -12.54 -2.96 1.32
C GLU A 275 -13.57 -1.90 1.71
N LEU A 276 -14.72 -2.34 2.23
CA LEU A 276 -15.77 -1.42 2.69
C LEU A 276 -15.29 -0.55 3.85
N GLN A 277 -14.56 -1.12 4.81
CA GLN A 277 -13.99 -0.35 5.91
C GLN A 277 -12.93 0.66 5.40
N ARG A 278 -12.13 0.29 4.39
CA ARG A 278 -11.15 1.20 3.76
C ARG A 278 -11.85 2.37 3.06
N ARG A 279 -12.84 2.10 2.21
CA ARG A 279 -13.61 3.13 1.49
C ARG A 279 -14.27 4.10 2.46
N ARG A 280 -14.88 3.56 3.53
CA ARG A 280 -15.54 4.36 4.55
C ARG A 280 -14.58 5.24 5.33
N LYS A 281 -13.42 4.71 5.73
CA LYS A 281 -12.35 5.52 6.36
C LYS A 281 -11.87 6.63 5.42
N SER A 282 -11.65 6.31 4.15
CA SER A 282 -11.25 7.29 3.12
C SER A 282 -12.27 8.42 3.01
N ARG A 283 -13.57 8.08 2.93
CA ARG A 283 -14.68 9.06 2.92
C ARG A 283 -14.75 9.90 4.19
N GLN A 284 -14.57 9.29 5.36
CA GLN A 284 -14.61 10.00 6.64
C GLN A 284 -13.41 10.94 6.86
N LEU A 285 -12.27 10.60 6.27
CA LEU A 285 -11.04 11.39 6.32
C LEU A 285 -10.91 12.39 5.16
N GLU A 286 -11.90 12.43 4.24
CA GLU A 286 -11.91 13.34 3.10
C GLU A 286 -11.99 14.79 3.59
N GLY A 287 -10.83 15.45 3.68
CA GLY A 287 -10.68 16.83 4.15
C GLY A 287 -9.75 17.02 5.36
N HIS A 288 -9.25 15.95 6.00
CA HIS A 288 -8.24 16.02 7.07
C HIS A 288 -7.02 15.21 6.64
N TYR A 289 -5.85 15.87 6.51
CA TYR A 289 -4.52 15.33 6.18
C TYR A 289 -4.46 13.98 5.44
N LYS A 290 -4.14 14.03 4.14
CA LYS A 290 -4.00 12.89 3.21
C LYS A 290 -2.90 11.85 3.57
N ASP A 291 -2.16 12.06 4.65
CA ASP A 291 -0.97 11.26 5.02
C ASP A 291 -1.24 10.17 6.07
N VAL A 292 -2.48 9.94 6.50
CA VAL A 292 -2.77 8.76 7.32
C VAL A 292 -2.77 7.53 6.42
N ALA A 293 -1.74 6.70 6.55
CA ALA A 293 -1.57 5.44 5.84
C ALA A 293 -2.88 4.65 5.76
N LEU A 294 -3.54 4.72 4.58
CA LEU A 294 -4.80 4.03 4.31
C LEU A 294 -4.60 2.51 4.14
N HIS A 295 -3.33 2.08 4.04
CA HIS A 295 -2.96 0.69 3.88
C HIS A 295 -3.05 -0.05 5.21
N GLN A 296 -4.01 -0.97 5.32
CA GLN A 296 -4.13 -1.87 6.46
C GLN A 296 -3.72 -3.28 6.04
N PRO A 297 -3.05 -4.07 6.89
CA PRO A 297 -2.73 -5.46 6.58
C PRO A 297 -3.98 -6.25 6.17
N LEU A 298 -3.85 -7.18 5.24
CA LEU A 298 -4.96 -8.06 4.86
C LEU A 298 -5.38 -8.93 6.04
N TRP A 299 -6.63 -8.76 6.49
CA TRP A 299 -7.15 -9.53 7.62
C TRP A 299 -7.05 -11.02 7.37
N VAL A 300 -7.36 -11.47 6.14
CA VAL A 300 -7.33 -12.90 5.83
C VAL A 300 -5.92 -13.48 5.97
N ILE A 301 -4.89 -12.71 5.63
CA ILE A 301 -3.49 -13.14 5.79
C ILE A 301 -3.07 -13.08 7.26
N GLU A 302 -3.49 -12.08 8.02
CA GLU A 302 -3.30 -12.06 9.48
C GLU A 302 -3.91 -13.30 10.14
N GLU A 303 -5.08 -13.73 9.67
CA GLU A 303 -5.77 -14.93 10.18
C GLU A 303 -5.06 -16.23 9.82
N LEU A 304 -4.29 -16.26 8.74
CA LEU A 304 -3.43 -17.38 8.38
C LEU A 304 -2.13 -17.39 9.21
N VAL A 305 -1.51 -16.22 9.40
CA VAL A 305 -0.21 -16.09 10.06
C VAL A 305 -0.32 -16.21 11.59
N ASN A 306 -1.38 -15.70 12.20
CA ASN A 306 -1.52 -15.67 13.66
C ASN A 306 -1.45 -17.08 14.31
N PRO A 307 -2.16 -18.12 13.83
CA PRO A 307 -2.01 -19.47 14.35
C PRO A 307 -0.58 -20.04 14.21
N ILE A 308 0.12 -19.75 13.12
CA ILE A 308 1.52 -20.13 12.91
C ILE A 308 2.41 -19.44 13.93
N SER A 309 2.20 -18.13 14.16
CA SER A 309 2.96 -17.35 15.14
C SER A 309 2.80 -17.95 16.54
N ILE A 310 1.56 -18.26 16.96
CA ILE A 310 1.27 -18.88 18.26
C ILE A 310 1.93 -20.26 18.38
N ALA A 311 1.89 -21.09 17.34
CA ALA A 311 2.56 -22.38 17.33
C ALA A 311 4.10 -22.22 17.44
N SER A 312 4.66 -21.23 16.74
CA SER A 312 6.09 -20.95 16.71
C SER A 312 6.62 -20.38 18.03
N GLN A 313 5.81 -19.60 18.76
CA GLN A 313 6.17 -19.04 20.07
C GLN A 313 6.54 -20.12 21.10
N ARG A 314 5.95 -21.32 21.01
CA ARG A 314 6.33 -22.46 21.86
C ARG A 314 7.79 -22.89 21.65
N HIS A 315 8.28 -22.77 20.42
CA HIS A 315 9.68 -23.03 20.09
C HIS A 315 10.56 -21.83 20.43
N PHE A 316 10.11 -20.61 20.14
CA PHE A 316 10.86 -19.38 20.42
C PHE A 316 11.21 -19.23 21.91
N SER A 317 10.28 -19.59 22.81
CA SER A 317 10.52 -19.56 24.25
C SER A 317 11.73 -20.41 24.70
N LYS A 318 12.11 -21.45 23.94
CA LYS A 318 13.28 -22.30 24.19
C LYS A 318 14.56 -21.76 23.55
N TRP A 319 14.45 -20.82 22.61
CA TRP A 319 15.56 -20.30 21.80
C TRP A 319 15.85 -18.83 22.09
N ILE A 320 15.39 -18.30 23.22
CA ILE A 320 15.59 -16.90 23.59
C ILE A 320 17.10 -16.54 23.61
N GLU A 321 17.94 -17.47 24.05
CA GLU A 321 19.40 -17.31 24.07
C GLU A 321 20.07 -17.50 22.69
N LYS A 322 19.33 -18.04 21.72
CA LYS A 322 19.81 -18.34 20.36
C LYS A 322 18.82 -17.79 19.31
N PRO A 323 18.75 -16.46 19.16
CA PRO A 323 17.81 -15.82 18.25
C PRO A 323 18.00 -16.24 16.78
N GLU A 324 19.16 -16.79 16.40
CA GLU A 324 19.43 -17.29 15.05
C GLU A 324 18.41 -18.34 14.61
N TYR A 325 18.00 -19.23 15.53
CA TYR A 325 17.01 -20.26 15.24
C TYR A 325 15.61 -19.68 15.04
N ILE A 326 15.29 -18.58 15.72
CA ILE A 326 14.02 -17.86 15.57
C ILE A 326 13.96 -17.24 14.16
N PHE A 327 14.98 -16.47 13.76
CA PHE A 327 15.06 -15.88 12.43
C PHE A 327 15.09 -16.95 11.33
N ALA A 328 15.82 -18.05 11.54
CA ALA A 328 15.89 -19.15 10.57
C ALA A 328 14.53 -19.84 10.39
N LEU A 329 13.80 -20.10 11.48
CA LEU A 329 12.48 -20.73 11.41
C LEU A 329 11.47 -19.82 10.70
N VAL A 330 11.41 -18.54 11.07
CA VAL A 330 10.49 -17.59 10.43
C VAL A 330 10.81 -17.45 8.95
N TYR A 331 12.08 -17.25 8.59
CA TYR A 331 12.49 -17.16 7.18
C TYR A 331 12.12 -18.41 6.39
N LYS A 332 12.33 -19.59 6.98
CA LYS A 332 11.98 -20.87 6.35
C LYS A 332 10.48 -20.97 6.10
N ILE A 333 9.65 -20.71 7.10
CA ILE A 333 8.18 -20.74 6.94
C ILE A 333 7.73 -19.73 5.88
N THR A 334 8.24 -18.50 5.93
CA THR A 334 7.90 -17.47 4.95
C THR A 334 8.22 -17.93 3.55
N ARG A 335 9.45 -18.41 3.30
CA ARG A 335 9.91 -18.89 2.00
C ARG A 335 9.16 -20.13 1.52
N ASP A 336 8.91 -21.09 2.38
CA ASP A 336 8.33 -22.38 1.96
C ASP A 336 6.85 -22.23 1.57
N TYR A 337 6.14 -21.23 2.09
CA TYR A 337 4.72 -20.97 1.77
C TYR A 337 4.47 -19.81 0.81
N VAL A 338 5.41 -18.89 0.59
CA VAL A 338 5.15 -17.64 -0.15
C VAL A 338 4.61 -17.88 -1.56
N ASP A 339 5.23 -18.77 -2.33
CA ASP A 339 4.80 -19.05 -3.72
C ASP A 339 3.40 -19.69 -3.72
N SER A 340 3.17 -20.63 -2.80
CA SER A 340 1.88 -21.30 -2.67
C SER A 340 0.76 -20.33 -2.27
N MET A 341 1.04 -19.36 -1.38
CA MET A 341 0.06 -18.37 -0.95
C MET A 341 -0.23 -17.37 -2.06
N ASP A 342 0.77 -16.98 -2.84
CA ASP A 342 0.62 -16.10 -3.98
C ASP A 342 -0.28 -16.75 -5.05
N ASP A 343 0.04 -17.97 -5.47
CA ASP A 343 -0.71 -18.71 -6.49
C ASP A 343 -2.17 -18.96 -6.11
N LEU A 344 -2.44 -19.25 -4.84
CA LEU A 344 -3.78 -19.58 -4.36
C LEU A 344 -4.62 -18.34 -4.05
N LEU A 345 -4.04 -17.35 -3.38
CA LEU A 345 -4.79 -16.24 -2.80
C LEU A 345 -4.83 -15.01 -3.71
N GLN A 346 -3.83 -14.79 -4.56
CA GLN A 346 -3.81 -13.62 -5.46
C GLN A 346 -5.06 -13.56 -6.35
N PRO A 347 -5.52 -14.66 -6.99
CA PRO A 347 -6.75 -14.63 -7.77
C PRO A 347 -8.00 -14.23 -6.97
N LEU A 348 -8.07 -14.62 -5.69
CA LEU A 348 -9.19 -14.26 -4.81
C LEU A 348 -9.13 -12.79 -4.35
N VAL A 349 -7.93 -12.25 -4.16
CA VAL A 349 -7.72 -10.83 -3.88
C VAL A 349 -8.09 -9.97 -5.09
N ASP A 350 -7.72 -10.43 -6.28
CA ASP A 350 -8.09 -9.78 -7.55
C ASP A 350 -9.62 -9.83 -7.77
N GLU A 351 -10.26 -10.97 -7.50
CA GLU A 351 -11.73 -11.11 -7.53
C GLU A 351 -12.43 -10.17 -6.53
N ALA A 352 -11.84 -9.99 -5.34
CA ALA A 352 -12.34 -9.05 -4.34
C ALA A 352 -12.11 -7.57 -4.70
N MET A 353 -11.42 -7.27 -5.81
CA MET A 353 -11.11 -5.91 -6.29
C MET A 353 -10.31 -5.07 -5.29
N LEU A 354 -9.41 -5.70 -4.54
CA LEU A 354 -8.51 -5.03 -3.59
C LEU A 354 -7.28 -4.46 -4.31
N SER A 355 -7.46 -3.34 -5.02
CA SER A 355 -6.36 -2.68 -5.75
C SER A 355 -5.22 -2.27 -4.81
N GLY A 356 -3.98 -2.60 -5.17
CA GLY A 356 -2.77 -2.24 -4.43
C GLY A 356 -2.29 -3.27 -3.40
N TYR A 357 -2.91 -4.46 -3.38
CA TYR A 357 -2.48 -5.56 -2.51
C TYR A 357 -1.83 -6.68 -3.32
N SER A 358 -0.65 -7.10 -2.88
CA SER A 358 0.01 -8.33 -3.33
C SER A 358 -0.03 -9.35 -2.19
N CYS A 359 -0.57 -10.54 -2.47
CA CYS A 359 -0.63 -11.63 -1.50
C CYS A 359 0.76 -12.01 -1.00
N ARG A 360 1.73 -12.06 -1.90
CA ARG A 360 3.14 -12.24 -1.56
C ARG A 360 3.68 -11.20 -0.60
N GLU A 361 3.49 -9.92 -0.90
CA GLU A 361 3.98 -8.84 -0.05
C GLU A 361 3.33 -8.86 1.33
N GLU A 362 2.02 -9.10 1.37
CA GLU A 362 1.24 -9.14 2.61
C GLU A 362 1.56 -10.37 3.45
N TRP A 363 1.80 -11.53 2.83
CA TRP A 363 2.28 -12.74 3.52
C TRP A 363 3.62 -12.50 4.18
N ILE A 364 4.58 -11.94 3.43
CA ILE A 364 5.90 -11.59 3.94
C ILE A 364 5.76 -10.58 5.08
N SER A 365 5.03 -9.49 4.87
CA SER A 365 4.85 -8.42 5.87
C SER A 365 4.18 -8.93 7.15
N ALA A 366 3.16 -9.78 7.04
CA ALA A 366 2.50 -10.38 8.20
C ALA A 366 3.45 -11.30 9.00
N MET A 367 4.26 -12.12 8.33
CA MET A 367 5.26 -12.95 8.99
C MET A 367 6.33 -12.09 9.70
N VAL A 368 6.85 -11.06 9.04
CA VAL A 368 7.84 -10.12 9.62
C VAL A 368 7.24 -9.34 10.79
N SER A 369 5.99 -8.86 10.68
CA SER A 369 5.28 -8.17 11.75
C SER A 369 5.08 -9.07 12.98
N SER A 370 4.75 -10.36 12.76
CA SER A 370 4.61 -11.33 13.85
C SER A 370 5.94 -11.57 14.60
N LEU A 371 7.06 -11.62 13.86
CA LEU A 371 8.40 -11.73 14.43
C LEU A 371 8.77 -10.45 15.19
N SER A 372 8.53 -9.29 14.60
CA SER A 372 8.81 -7.98 15.21
C SER A 372 8.06 -7.81 16.53
N THR A 373 6.79 -8.21 16.54
CA THR A 373 5.95 -8.22 17.75
C THR A 373 6.53 -9.13 18.83
N TYR A 374 7.05 -10.30 18.46
CA TYR A 374 7.69 -11.21 19.41
C TYR A 374 9.02 -10.64 19.94
N LEU A 375 9.85 -10.08 19.07
CA LEU A 375 11.11 -9.44 19.44
C LEU A 375 10.88 -8.32 20.45
N ALA A 376 9.92 -7.44 20.17
CA ALA A 376 9.58 -6.32 21.04
C ALA A 376 9.02 -6.74 22.41
N LYS A 377 8.26 -7.84 22.47
CA LYS A 377 7.64 -8.31 23.72
C LYS A 377 8.57 -9.13 24.59
N GLU A 378 9.37 -10.01 24.01
CA GLU A 378 10.06 -11.08 24.77
C GLU A 378 11.59 -11.00 24.72
N ILE A 379 12.17 -10.46 23.64
CA ILE A 379 13.62 -10.49 23.41
C ILE A 379 14.25 -9.16 23.83
N PHE A 380 13.84 -8.04 23.25
CA PHE A 380 14.40 -6.72 23.56
C PHE A 380 14.32 -6.37 25.06
N PRO A 381 13.20 -6.57 25.76
CA PRO A 381 13.14 -6.27 27.20
C PRO A 381 14.18 -7.03 28.04
N LYS A 382 14.54 -8.26 27.66
CA LYS A 382 15.57 -9.03 28.36
C LYS A 382 16.95 -8.44 28.16
N TYR A 383 17.29 -8.06 26.94
CA TYR A 383 18.56 -7.40 26.66
C TYR A 383 18.68 -6.03 27.33
N VAL A 384 17.60 -5.23 27.33
CA VAL A 384 17.56 -3.94 28.04
C VAL A 384 17.77 -4.15 29.54
N SER A 385 17.06 -5.10 30.15
CA SER A 385 17.24 -5.39 31.59
C SER A 385 18.66 -5.83 31.94
N GLN A 386 19.37 -6.53 31.05
CA GLN A 386 20.76 -6.94 31.26
C GLN A 386 21.75 -5.77 31.10
N LEU A 387 21.41 -4.76 30.30
CA LEU A 387 22.21 -3.53 30.14
C LEU A 387 22.04 -2.59 31.35
N GLU A 388 20.90 -2.62 32.03
CA GLU A 388 20.63 -1.78 33.21
C GLU A 388 21.27 -2.30 34.52
N VAL A 389 21.75 -3.55 34.56
CA VAL A 389 22.38 -4.12 35.77
C VAL A 389 23.82 -3.58 35.92
N GLU A 390 23.98 -2.59 36.81
CA GLU A 390 25.21 -1.81 37.03
C GLU A 390 26.43 -2.56 37.62
N SER A 391 26.37 -3.86 37.94
CA SER A 391 27.32 -4.44 38.90
C SER A 391 28.40 -5.38 38.34
N ASP A 392 28.43 -5.71 37.04
CA ASP A 392 29.48 -6.59 36.51
C ASP A 392 29.93 -6.21 35.09
N THR A 393 31.15 -5.65 34.97
CA THR A 393 31.70 -5.12 33.70
C THR A 393 31.74 -6.18 32.60
N GLY A 394 31.90 -7.47 32.95
CA GLY A 394 31.89 -8.58 32.02
C GLY A 394 30.50 -8.90 31.46
N ILE A 395 29.47 -8.89 32.31
CA ILE A 395 28.08 -9.15 31.92
C ILE A 395 27.57 -8.02 31.01
N HIS A 396 27.91 -6.78 31.34
CA HIS A 396 27.53 -5.62 30.57
C HIS A 396 28.18 -5.61 29.17
N MET A 397 29.47 -5.99 29.06
CA MET A 397 30.14 -6.13 27.75
C MET A 397 29.53 -7.26 26.91
N GLN A 398 29.20 -8.39 27.53
CA GLN A 398 28.53 -9.49 26.84
C GLN A 398 27.14 -9.10 26.33
N ALA A 399 26.35 -8.35 27.13
CA ALA A 399 25.04 -7.86 26.73
C ALA A 399 25.12 -6.91 25.52
N ARG A 400 26.13 -6.03 25.48
CA ARG A 400 26.40 -5.15 24.32
C ARG A 400 26.74 -5.94 23.05
N ILE A 401 27.58 -6.97 23.16
CA ILE A 401 27.92 -7.85 22.03
C ILE A 401 26.69 -8.60 21.55
N SER A 402 25.89 -9.16 22.45
CA SER A 402 24.66 -9.86 22.09
C SER A 402 23.61 -8.93 21.48
N TRP A 403 23.53 -7.67 21.90
CA TRP A 403 22.69 -6.65 21.26
C TRP A 403 23.11 -6.39 19.81
N LEU A 404 24.40 -6.14 19.57
CA LEU A 404 24.91 -5.89 18.21
C LEU A 404 24.70 -7.12 17.31
N HIS A 405 24.91 -8.32 17.85
CA HIS A 405 24.65 -9.57 17.14
C HIS A 405 23.16 -9.74 16.78
N LEU A 406 22.24 -9.41 17.70
CA LEU A 406 20.81 -9.42 17.41
C LEU A 406 20.46 -8.47 16.27
N VAL A 407 21.01 -7.25 16.28
CA VAL A 407 20.81 -6.28 15.19
C VAL A 407 21.39 -6.81 13.87
N ASP A 408 22.55 -7.47 13.89
CA ASP A 408 23.13 -8.09 12.69
C ASP A 408 22.24 -9.19 12.12
N LEU A 409 21.63 -10.01 12.98
CA LEU A 409 20.66 -11.01 12.57
C LEU A 409 19.41 -10.39 11.95
N MET A 410 18.90 -9.29 12.52
CA MET A 410 17.77 -8.53 11.95
C MET A 410 18.11 -7.97 10.57
N ILE A 411 19.26 -7.31 10.42
CA ILE A 411 19.72 -6.78 9.12
C ILE A 411 19.88 -7.90 8.09
N GLY A 412 20.50 -9.02 8.48
CA GLY A 412 20.70 -10.18 7.61
C GLY A 412 19.39 -10.89 7.25
N PHE A 413 18.41 -10.90 8.15
CA PHE A 413 17.07 -11.40 7.89
C PHE A 413 16.32 -10.49 6.91
N ASP A 414 16.27 -9.18 7.17
CA ASP A 414 15.58 -8.19 6.32
C ASP A 414 16.12 -8.21 4.89
N LYS A 415 17.45 -8.29 4.69
CA LYS A 415 18.04 -8.43 3.35
C LYS A 415 17.57 -9.67 2.61
N ARG A 416 17.46 -10.81 3.32
CA ARG A 416 16.96 -12.06 2.72
C ARG A 416 15.48 -11.96 2.39
N VAL A 417 14.68 -11.34 3.26
CA VAL A 417 13.25 -11.11 3.03
C VAL A 417 13.01 -10.17 1.84
N GLN A 418 13.76 -9.07 1.76
CA GLN A 418 13.70 -8.15 0.62
C GLN A 418 14.08 -8.85 -0.68
N SER A 419 15.10 -9.70 -0.66
CA SER A 419 15.43 -10.52 -1.84
C SER A 419 14.28 -11.43 -2.24
N LEU A 420 13.58 -12.06 -1.27
CA LEU A 420 12.43 -12.93 -1.52
C LEU A 420 11.26 -12.17 -2.16
N ALA A 421 11.02 -10.92 -1.74
CA ALA A 421 10.00 -10.05 -2.32
C ALA A 421 10.39 -9.54 -3.73
N ALA A 422 11.67 -9.26 -3.98
CA ALA A 422 12.15 -8.75 -5.27
C ALA A 422 11.99 -9.72 -6.45
N HIS A 423 11.80 -11.03 -6.18
CA HIS A 423 11.53 -12.03 -7.23
C HIS A 423 10.14 -11.86 -7.90
N SER A 424 9.30 -10.93 -7.42
CA SER A 424 7.94 -10.70 -7.91
C SER A 424 7.83 -9.86 -9.19
N GLY A 425 8.93 -9.41 -9.79
CA GLY A 425 8.93 -8.68 -11.07
C GLY A 425 8.32 -7.27 -11.03
N MET A 426 7.67 -6.86 -9.93
CA MET A 426 7.30 -5.47 -9.69
C MET A 426 8.56 -4.69 -9.29
N LEU A 427 9.02 -3.82 -10.17
CA LEU A 427 9.91 -2.72 -9.81
C LEU A 427 9.28 -1.97 -8.64
N LEU A 428 9.97 -1.97 -7.50
CA LEU A 428 9.70 -1.20 -6.28
C LEU A 428 9.77 0.32 -6.56
N SER A 429 8.97 0.81 -7.50
CA SER A 429 9.03 2.18 -7.97
C SER A 429 8.01 3.01 -7.21
N LEU A 430 8.51 3.99 -6.46
CA LEU A 430 7.82 5.15 -5.86
C LEU A 430 7.25 5.01 -4.43
N GLN A 431 7.03 3.80 -3.89
CA GLN A 431 6.56 3.60 -2.50
C GLN A 431 7.60 2.86 -1.64
N GLU A 432 8.88 3.23 -1.80
CA GLU A 432 10.00 2.57 -1.11
C GLU A 432 9.90 2.68 0.42
N ASP A 433 9.56 3.84 0.98
CA ASP A 433 9.60 4.03 2.44
C ASP A 433 8.50 3.23 3.19
N ASP A 434 7.29 3.15 2.64
CA ASP A 434 6.17 2.47 3.31
C ASP A 434 6.26 0.94 3.13
N ASN A 435 6.67 0.46 1.95
CA ASN A 435 6.84 -0.98 1.70
C ASN A 435 8.08 -1.53 2.41
N MET A 436 9.19 -0.77 2.46
CA MET A 436 10.37 -1.17 3.22
C MET A 436 10.12 -1.18 4.73
N GLN A 437 9.27 -0.30 5.25
CA GLN A 437 8.81 -0.38 6.64
C GLN A 437 8.05 -1.68 6.89
N ARG A 438 7.05 -2.01 6.05
CA ARG A 438 6.20 -3.19 6.28
C ARG A 438 6.94 -4.53 6.25
N MET A 439 8.06 -4.62 5.54
CA MET A 439 8.87 -5.83 5.41
C MET A 439 10.14 -5.85 6.27
N SER A 440 10.32 -4.88 7.17
CA SER A 440 11.51 -4.78 8.01
C SER A 440 11.24 -5.16 9.46
N SER A 441 12.07 -6.05 10.01
CA SER A 441 12.07 -6.37 11.43
C SER A 441 12.59 -5.21 12.30
N LEU A 442 13.32 -4.26 11.71
CA LEU A 442 13.81 -3.05 12.37
C LEU A 442 12.71 -2.01 12.63
N THR A 443 11.46 -2.27 12.22
CA THR A 443 10.28 -1.47 12.62
C THR A 443 10.09 -1.39 14.13
N VAL A 444 10.63 -2.35 14.88
CA VAL A 444 10.66 -2.31 16.34
C VAL A 444 11.27 -0.99 16.89
N PHE A 445 12.25 -0.42 16.19
CA PHE A 445 12.85 0.87 16.55
C PHE A 445 11.98 2.09 16.19
N CYS A 446 10.95 1.91 15.34
CA CYS A 446 9.95 2.95 15.08
C CYS A 446 9.02 3.12 16.29
N ASP A 447 8.58 2.01 16.89
CA ASP A 447 7.69 2.02 18.04
C ASP A 447 8.41 2.43 19.34
N ARG A 448 9.72 2.14 19.43
CA ARG A 448 10.58 2.39 20.60
C ARG A 448 11.84 3.16 20.22
N PRO A 449 11.77 4.51 20.13
CA PRO A 449 12.93 5.32 19.79
C PRO A 449 14.03 5.29 20.86
N ASP A 450 13.69 4.96 22.10
CA ASP A 450 14.62 4.73 23.20
C ASP A 450 15.59 3.56 22.91
N TRP A 451 15.09 2.49 22.28
CA TRP A 451 15.95 1.37 21.89
C TRP A 451 16.89 1.72 20.74
N LEU A 452 16.50 2.65 19.86
CA LEU A 452 17.39 3.17 18.83
C LEU A 452 18.54 3.98 19.45
N GLU A 453 18.27 4.76 20.50
CA GLU A 453 19.29 5.52 21.22
C GLU A 453 20.29 4.59 21.92
N LEU A 454 19.80 3.53 22.57
CA LEU A 454 20.66 2.50 23.17
C LEU A 454 21.55 1.82 22.12
N TRP A 455 20.99 1.45 20.96
CA TRP A 455 21.80 0.91 19.88
C TRP A 455 22.86 1.91 19.41
N ALA A 456 22.49 3.17 19.19
CA ALA A 456 23.44 4.21 18.79
C ALA A 456 24.57 4.40 19.81
N GLU A 457 24.27 4.39 21.11
CA GLU A 457 25.28 4.48 22.16
C GLU A 457 26.24 3.28 22.14
N ILE A 458 25.70 2.06 22.04
CA ILE A 458 26.49 0.84 21.99
C ILE A 458 27.41 0.85 20.76
N GLU A 459 26.87 1.18 19.58
CA GLU A 459 27.61 1.25 18.31
C GLU A 459 28.70 2.33 18.33
N LEU A 460 28.40 3.51 18.91
CA LEU A 460 29.38 4.57 19.09
C LEU A 460 30.51 4.11 20.03
N SER A 461 30.17 3.50 21.16
CA SER A 461 31.17 3.06 22.14
C SER A 461 32.10 1.99 21.57
N ASP A 462 31.56 1.01 20.83
CA ASP A 462 32.34 -0.03 20.17
C ASP A 462 33.23 0.55 19.05
N SER A 463 32.69 1.45 18.24
CA SER A 463 33.43 2.14 17.18
C SER A 463 34.56 3.00 17.73
N LEU A 464 34.33 3.74 18.81
CA LEU A 464 35.35 4.54 19.47
C LEU A 464 36.43 3.67 20.12
N ASN A 465 36.08 2.54 20.73
CA ASN A 465 37.06 1.61 21.28
C ASN A 465 37.95 1.03 20.19
N LYS A 466 37.34 0.62 19.06
CA LYS A 466 38.08 0.16 17.88
C LYS A 466 38.98 1.26 17.32
N LEU A 467 38.49 2.49 17.20
CA LEU A 467 39.26 3.61 16.67
C LEU A 467 40.40 4.05 17.61
N ASN A 468 40.16 4.12 18.92
CA ASN A 468 41.18 4.44 19.91
C ASN A 468 42.33 3.41 19.88
N SER A 469 42.03 2.11 19.78
CA SER A 469 43.08 1.09 19.64
C SER A 469 43.91 1.23 18.35
N GLN A 470 43.31 1.74 17.27
CA GLN A 470 44.01 2.05 16.03
C GLN A 470 44.81 3.36 16.10
N LEU A 471 44.38 4.34 16.91
CA LEU A 471 45.10 5.59 17.14
C LEU A 471 46.36 5.36 17.98
N GLU A 472 46.31 4.41 18.91
CA GLU A 472 47.45 4.00 19.74
C GLU A 472 48.51 3.24 18.94
N ASP A 473 48.16 2.64 17.79
CA ASP A 473 49.15 2.04 16.88
C ASP A 473 49.90 3.13 16.10
N GLY A 474 51.11 3.45 16.55
CA GLY A 474 52.00 4.44 15.92
C GLY A 474 52.27 4.20 14.43
N ARG A 475 52.04 2.99 13.90
CA ARG A 475 52.18 2.68 12.46
C ARG A 475 51.12 3.36 11.59
N ASN A 476 49.96 3.69 12.14
CA ASN A 476 48.85 4.31 11.43
C ASN A 476 49.04 5.82 11.18
N TRP A 477 50.04 6.41 11.85
CA TRP A 477 50.43 7.81 11.69
C TRP A 477 51.56 8.00 10.67
N ILE A 478 52.14 6.92 10.17
CA ILE A 478 53.25 6.97 9.20
C ILE A 478 52.66 7.06 7.79
N ASN A 479 52.96 8.13 7.06
CA ASN A 479 52.75 8.19 5.63
C ASN A 479 53.58 7.08 4.98
N LYS A 480 52.92 6.13 4.30
CA LYS A 480 53.61 5.17 3.43
C LYS A 480 54.29 5.98 2.33
N ASP A 481 55.54 6.41 2.59
CA ASP A 481 56.62 6.72 1.64
C ASP A 481 57.85 7.37 2.34
N GLN A 482 58.16 7.04 3.61
CA GLN A 482 59.44 7.44 4.23
C GLN A 482 60.56 6.38 4.09
N LYS A 483 60.46 5.51 3.08
CA LYS A 483 61.57 4.67 2.61
C LYS A 483 61.67 4.75 1.09
N VAL A 484 62.60 5.62 0.66
CA VAL A 484 63.25 5.66 -0.65
C VAL A 484 62.43 6.30 -1.79
N SER A 485 62.53 7.62 -1.94
CA SER A 485 63.04 8.21 -3.18
C SER A 485 63.34 9.70 -2.98
N LEU A 486 64.62 10.02 -2.82
CA LEU A 486 65.13 11.36 -3.12
C LEU A 486 64.97 11.54 -4.63
N LEU A 487 63.92 12.23 -5.09
CA LEU A 487 63.87 13.01 -6.34
C LEU A 487 62.46 13.58 -6.57
N SER A 488 62.38 14.91 -6.53
CA SER A 488 61.56 15.74 -7.42
C SER A 488 60.03 15.63 -7.36
N GLY A 489 59.41 16.55 -6.61
CA GLY A 489 58.48 17.52 -7.21
C GLY A 489 57.06 17.05 -7.58
N GLN A 490 56.31 16.51 -6.62
CA GLN A 490 54.85 16.62 -6.58
C GLN A 490 54.38 16.29 -5.15
N GLU A 491 54.33 17.29 -4.27
CA GLU A 491 53.68 17.17 -2.96
C GLU A 491 52.17 17.16 -3.17
N GLU A 492 51.61 16.01 -3.54
CA GLU A 492 50.26 15.69 -3.08
C GLU A 492 50.39 15.30 -1.61
N ASP A 493 49.94 16.17 -0.70
CA ASP A 493 49.83 15.89 0.73
C ASP A 493 48.97 14.63 0.93
N LYS A 494 49.61 13.46 0.94
CA LYS A 494 48.94 12.19 1.23
C LYS A 494 48.54 12.20 2.70
N SER A 495 47.24 12.18 2.96
CA SER A 495 46.68 12.09 4.31
C SER A 495 47.15 10.82 5.01
N PRO A 496 47.45 10.86 6.33
CA PRO A 496 47.94 9.70 7.08
C PRO A 496 46.94 8.55 7.06
N LEU A 497 47.42 7.31 7.18
CA LEU A 497 46.59 6.10 7.10
C LEU A 497 45.40 6.14 8.07
N ILE A 498 45.56 6.79 9.22
CA ILE A 498 44.49 6.99 10.19
C ILE A 498 43.26 7.71 9.63
N SER A 499 43.42 8.65 8.68
CA SER A 499 42.30 9.32 8.01
C SER A 499 41.42 8.34 7.24
N SER A 500 42.04 7.35 6.57
CA SER A 500 41.33 6.29 5.87
C SER A 500 40.62 5.32 6.83
N VAL A 501 41.17 5.14 8.04
CA VAL A 501 40.55 4.32 9.09
C VAL A 501 39.32 5.01 9.67
N VAL A 502 39.39 6.32 9.94
CA VAL A 502 38.25 7.14 10.37
C VAL A 502 37.15 7.14 9.32
N LEU A 503 37.48 7.38 8.05
CA LEU A 503 36.51 7.34 6.94
C LEU A 503 35.87 5.95 6.79
N ARG A 504 36.65 4.87 6.93
CA ARG A 504 36.12 3.51 6.90
C ARG A 504 35.15 3.26 8.07
N CYS A 505 35.50 3.71 9.27
CA CYS A 505 34.63 3.61 10.45
C CYS A 505 33.30 4.35 10.22
N LEU A 506 33.34 5.59 9.74
CA LEU A 506 32.15 6.36 9.40
C LEU A 506 31.32 5.68 8.30
N SER A 507 31.98 5.16 7.25
CA SER A 507 31.30 4.40 6.19
C SER A 507 30.56 3.19 6.75
N THR A 508 31.19 2.41 7.63
CA THR A 508 30.55 1.23 8.23
C THR A 508 29.31 1.60 9.05
N ILE A 509 29.35 2.68 9.83
CA ILE A 509 28.20 3.18 10.60
C ILE A 509 27.08 3.62 9.66
N ILE A 510 27.40 4.36 8.60
CA ILE A 510 26.44 4.82 7.60
C ILE A 510 25.82 3.63 6.85
N ASP A 511 26.62 2.63 6.49
CA ASP A 511 26.15 1.42 5.81
C ASP A 511 25.19 0.61 6.69
N ARG A 512 25.46 0.51 8.00
CA ARG A 512 24.53 -0.09 8.98
C ARG A 512 23.25 0.71 9.08
N CYS A 513 23.35 2.04 9.15
CA CYS A 513 22.20 2.93 9.21
C CYS A 513 21.26 2.76 8.01
N ARG A 514 21.78 2.50 6.80
CA ARG A 514 20.93 2.31 5.59
C ARG A 514 19.93 1.17 5.73
N SER A 515 20.16 0.20 6.62
CA SER A 515 19.22 -0.89 6.89
C SER A 515 17.95 -0.44 7.63
N LEU A 516 17.98 0.69 8.34
CA LEU A 516 16.80 1.21 9.04
C LEU A 516 15.69 1.56 8.03
N PRO A 517 14.41 1.31 8.35
CA PRO A 517 13.34 1.43 7.38
C PRO A 517 12.84 2.86 7.17
N SER A 518 13.09 3.79 8.09
CA SER A 518 12.65 5.19 7.95
C SER A 518 13.79 6.19 7.88
N ILE A 519 13.64 7.21 7.02
CA ILE A 519 14.63 8.28 6.85
C ILE A 519 14.83 9.07 8.15
N SER A 520 13.77 9.26 8.94
CA SER A 520 13.84 9.98 10.22
C SER A 520 14.71 9.23 11.25
N LEU A 521 14.54 7.91 11.35
CA LEU A 521 15.38 7.08 12.24
C LEU A 521 16.82 7.01 11.71
N ARG A 522 17.01 6.90 10.39
CA ARG A 522 18.34 6.95 9.77
C ARG A 522 19.08 8.23 10.16
N SER A 523 18.43 9.38 9.99
CA SER A 523 18.99 10.69 10.36
C SER A 523 19.34 10.77 11.85
N ARG A 524 18.44 10.30 12.73
CA ARG A 524 18.66 10.31 14.19
C ARG A 524 19.84 9.42 14.57
N PHE A 525 19.92 8.20 14.03
CA PHE A 525 21.02 7.27 14.30
C PHE A 525 22.38 7.85 13.88
N VAL A 526 22.48 8.43 12.68
CA VAL A 526 23.70 9.08 12.19
C VAL A 526 24.10 10.26 13.08
N LYS A 527 23.14 11.07 13.54
CA LYS A 527 23.41 12.19 14.46
C LYS A 527 23.98 11.72 15.81
N LEU A 528 23.50 10.59 16.33
CA LEU A 528 23.95 10.06 17.62
C LEU A 528 25.28 9.32 17.53
N THR A 529 25.63 8.76 16.37
CA THR A 529 26.84 7.94 16.18
C THR A 529 27.96 8.68 15.44
N ALA A 530 27.69 9.15 14.23
CA ALA A 530 28.72 9.74 13.36
C ALA A 530 29.12 11.16 13.80
N ALA A 531 28.17 11.98 14.28
CA ALA A 531 28.47 13.36 14.65
C ALA A 531 29.46 13.48 15.83
N PRO A 532 29.37 12.67 16.91
CA PRO A 532 30.40 12.66 17.95
C PRO A 532 31.79 12.25 17.45
N ILE A 533 31.88 11.32 16.49
CA ILE A 533 33.16 10.89 15.91
C ILE A 533 33.76 12.05 15.10
N ILE A 534 32.97 12.72 14.26
CA ILE A 534 33.40 13.87 13.44
C ILE A 534 33.76 15.09 14.31
N HIS A 535 33.10 15.28 15.46
CA HIS A 535 33.47 16.36 16.37
C HIS A 535 34.79 16.05 17.12
N LYS A 536 35.09 14.77 17.36
CA LYS A 536 36.28 14.34 18.10
C LYS A 536 37.54 14.31 17.24
N PHE A 537 37.42 14.06 15.93
CA PHE A 537 38.52 13.90 14.97
C PHE A 537 38.32 14.78 13.75
#